data_AF-A0A956QDG0-F1
#
_entry.id   AF-A0A956QDG0-F1
#
_cell.length_a   1.000
_cell.length_b   1.000
_cell.length_c   1.000
_cell.angle_alpha   90.00
_cell.angle_beta   90.00
_cell.angle_gamma   90.00
#
_symmetry.space_group_name_H-M   'P 1'
#
loop_
_entity.id
_entity.type
_entity.pdbx_description
1 polymer ?
#
loop_
_entity_poly.entity_id
_entity_poly.type
_entity_poly.pdbx_seq_one_letter_code
_entity_poly.pdbx_strand_id
1 'polypeptide(L)'
;MGAKRSLVSVDLTHLGEPLDLGPLTTQLATFGHKLEEKQKALPSLEVPFLLRETDFKRMATVAEELRANSDLVVVAASGASMLAARAMLEAFAPVLGWHTPRIVFLGDHLSTDVLEDFALSVGKAKLSAIICSYGDPSIELAVTQRVLADVIRRRHGLAESQRRIVLVSGEDSRALHELAKLEGHRHLKVPLRAKGQYLGLTAATLLPLATTGIDPTPVLEGARSLARSMDKQPIEDNDCFQFAAAREILWGDGKCECLTLPDPRLHWFGEWWRYVCGPSSQALAPHAAFANSWTTHQRLYLNGPAPE
;
A
#
# COMPACT_ATOMS: atom_id res chain seq x y z
N MET A 1 5.10 -24.65 26.95
CA MET A 1 5.53 -23.69 25.91
C MET A 1 4.37 -23.54 24.95
N GLY A 2 3.57 -22.47 25.08
CA GLY A 2 2.43 -22.25 24.20
C GLY A 2 2.92 -21.97 22.78
N ALA A 3 2.39 -22.69 21.79
CA ALA A 3 2.60 -22.36 20.39
C ALA A 3 2.26 -20.88 20.21
N LYS A 4 3.20 -20.08 19.68
CA LYS A 4 2.90 -18.71 19.26
C LYS A 4 1.80 -18.83 18.21
N ARG A 5 0.55 -18.54 18.61
CA ARG A 5 -0.55 -18.30 17.67
C ARG A 5 -0.04 -17.28 16.64
N SER A 6 -0.39 -17.49 15.38
CA SER A 6 -0.22 -16.47 14.35
C SER A 6 -0.79 -15.15 14.87
N LEU A 7 -0.11 -14.03 14.60
CA LEU A 7 -0.53 -12.70 15.05
C LEU A 7 -1.88 -12.28 14.42
N VAL A 8 -2.27 -12.95 13.33
CA VAL A 8 -3.51 -12.80 12.59
C VAL A 8 -4.03 -14.21 12.32
N SER A 9 -5.30 -14.46 12.60
CA SER A 9 -5.98 -15.74 12.37
C SER A 9 -7.27 -15.52 11.60
N VAL A 10 -7.70 -16.52 10.83
CA VAL A 10 -8.98 -16.51 10.13
C VAL A 10 -9.99 -17.37 10.89
N ASP A 11 -11.18 -16.82 11.10
CA ASP A 11 -12.28 -17.52 11.78
C ASP A 11 -13.46 -17.67 10.82
N LEU A 12 -13.72 -18.91 10.42
CA LEU A 12 -14.80 -19.29 9.52
C LEU A 12 -15.98 -19.95 10.26
N THR A 13 -15.96 -19.99 11.60
CA THR A 13 -16.99 -20.68 12.41
C THR A 13 -18.36 -20.01 12.39
N HIS A 14 -18.41 -18.76 11.90
CA HIS A 14 -19.64 -17.97 11.78
C HIS A 14 -20.34 -18.12 10.41
N LEU A 15 -19.83 -18.99 9.54
CA LEU A 15 -20.55 -19.38 8.34
C LEU A 15 -21.74 -20.26 8.74
N GLY A 16 -22.93 -19.91 8.27
CA GLY A 16 -24.18 -20.59 8.66
C GLY A 16 -24.21 -22.09 8.32
N GLU A 17 -23.40 -22.51 7.36
CA GLU A 17 -23.10 -23.91 7.07
C GLU A 17 -21.57 -24.12 7.11
N PRO A 18 -21.08 -25.29 7.59
CA PRO A 18 -19.66 -25.61 7.50
C PRO A 18 -19.24 -25.60 6.03
N LEU A 19 -18.28 -24.74 5.70
CA LEU A 19 -17.75 -24.68 4.34
C LEU A 19 -17.03 -26.00 4.03
N ASP A 20 -17.50 -26.77 3.05
CA ASP A 20 -16.77 -27.96 2.59
C ASP A 20 -15.54 -27.50 1.82
N LEU A 21 -14.41 -27.44 2.53
CA LEU A 21 -13.13 -27.12 1.94
C LEU A 21 -12.59 -28.27 1.09
N GLY A 22 -13.08 -29.51 1.20
CA GLY A 22 -12.51 -30.71 0.58
C GLY A 22 -12.27 -30.62 -0.94
N PRO A 23 -13.23 -30.13 -1.75
CA PRO A 23 -13.02 -29.88 -3.18
C PRO A 23 -11.88 -28.90 -3.44
N LEU A 24 -11.79 -27.85 -2.63
CA LEU A 24 -10.72 -26.86 -2.70
C LEU A 24 -9.42 -27.37 -2.13
N THR A 25 -9.39 -28.17 -1.05
CA THR A 25 -8.17 -28.79 -0.54
C THR A 25 -7.55 -29.71 -1.58
N THR A 26 -8.36 -30.41 -2.38
CA THR A 26 -7.87 -31.24 -3.50
C THR A 26 -7.33 -30.37 -4.65
N GLN A 27 -8.06 -29.31 -5.01
CA GLN A 27 -7.59 -28.34 -6.01
C GLN A 27 -6.36 -27.56 -5.52
N LEU A 28 -6.28 -27.23 -4.24
CA LEU A 28 -5.24 -26.47 -3.56
C LEU A 28 -4.03 -27.33 -3.22
N ALA A 29 -4.15 -28.62 -2.98
CA ALA A 29 -3.00 -29.53 -2.93
C ALA A 29 -2.36 -29.64 -4.33
N THR A 30 -3.20 -29.71 -5.36
CA THR A 30 -2.75 -29.64 -6.77
C THR A 30 -2.18 -28.25 -7.11
N PHE A 31 -2.79 -27.18 -6.60
CA PHE A 31 -2.34 -25.81 -6.78
C PHE A 31 -1.10 -25.50 -5.95
N GLY A 32 -0.94 -26.14 -4.79
CA GLY A 32 0.11 -26.01 -3.80
C GLY A 32 1.38 -26.69 -4.25
N HIS A 33 1.29 -27.90 -4.82
CA HIS A 33 2.39 -28.49 -5.58
C HIS A 33 2.80 -27.59 -6.77
N LYS A 34 1.83 -27.03 -7.49
CA LYS A 34 2.10 -26.02 -8.52
C LYS A 34 2.63 -24.70 -7.93
N LEU A 35 2.32 -24.36 -6.69
CA LEU A 35 2.73 -23.12 -6.02
C LEU A 35 4.11 -23.28 -5.40
N GLU A 36 4.53 -24.47 -4.97
CA GLU A 36 5.92 -24.77 -4.61
C GLU A 36 6.81 -24.72 -5.86
N GLU A 37 6.33 -25.25 -7.00
CA GLU A 37 6.99 -25.08 -8.30
C GLU A 37 6.97 -23.62 -8.79
N LYS A 38 5.87 -22.88 -8.54
CA LYS A 38 5.67 -21.46 -8.94
C LYS A 38 6.01 -20.43 -7.86
N GLN A 39 6.46 -20.81 -6.67
CA GLN A 39 6.87 -19.88 -5.61
C GLN A 39 8.15 -19.16 -6.07
N LYS A 40 8.98 -19.87 -6.86
CA LYS A 40 10.06 -19.30 -7.66
C LYS A 40 9.59 -18.32 -8.75
N ALA A 41 8.28 -18.20 -8.99
CA ALA A 41 7.65 -17.46 -10.09
C ALA A 41 6.60 -16.41 -9.62
N LEU A 42 6.39 -16.20 -8.31
CA LEU A 42 5.51 -15.14 -7.78
C LEU A 42 6.31 -14.06 -7.04
N PRO A 43 6.83 -13.05 -7.75
CA PRO A 43 7.65 -12.00 -7.16
C PRO A 43 6.97 -11.20 -6.03
N SER A 44 5.64 -11.19 -5.94
CA SER A 44 4.89 -10.48 -4.89
C SER A 44 5.15 -11.06 -3.48
N LEU A 45 5.46 -12.35 -3.36
CA LEU A 45 5.79 -12.97 -2.07
C LEU A 45 7.17 -12.53 -1.54
N GLU A 46 8.05 -12.06 -2.43
CA GLU A 46 9.36 -11.54 -2.05
C GLU A 46 9.28 -10.12 -1.46
N VAL A 47 8.15 -9.40 -1.63
CA VAL A 47 8.01 -7.97 -1.27
C VAL A 47 8.46 -7.65 0.16
N PRO A 48 8.07 -8.40 1.21
CA PRO A 48 8.58 -8.17 2.58
C PRO A 48 10.10 -8.30 2.73
N PHE A 49 10.77 -8.96 1.78
CA PHE A 49 12.20 -9.25 1.79
C PHE A 49 13.00 -8.38 0.81
N LEU A 50 12.36 -7.58 -0.04
CA LEU A 50 13.04 -6.75 -1.05
C LEU A 50 13.91 -5.65 -0.45
N LEU A 51 13.46 -5.02 0.64
CA LEU A 51 14.22 -3.97 1.32
C LEU A 51 15.33 -4.58 2.16
N ARG A 52 16.56 -4.54 1.65
CA ARG A 52 17.76 -4.94 2.40
C ARG A 52 18.06 -3.91 3.48
N GLU A 53 18.90 -4.30 4.43
CA GLU A 53 19.32 -3.41 5.52
C GLU A 53 19.96 -2.11 5.01
N THR A 54 20.74 -2.17 3.93
CA THR A 54 21.34 -0.98 3.29
C THR A 54 20.29 -0.03 2.72
N ASP A 55 19.24 -0.58 2.10
CA ASP A 55 18.16 0.20 1.51
C ASP A 55 17.33 0.85 2.63
N PHE A 56 17.11 0.14 3.73
CA PHE A 56 16.44 0.64 4.93
C PHE A 56 17.21 1.77 5.61
N LYS A 57 18.52 1.61 5.82
CA LYS A 57 19.39 2.68 6.37
C LYS A 57 19.36 3.92 5.50
N ARG A 58 19.46 3.75 4.18
CA ARG A 58 19.38 4.87 3.23
C ARG A 58 18.02 5.56 3.33
N MET A 59 16.92 4.81 3.34
CA MET A 59 15.58 5.36 3.50
C MET A 59 15.42 6.13 4.82
N ALA A 60 15.95 5.60 5.92
CA ALA A 60 15.91 6.25 7.24
C ALA A 60 16.65 7.59 7.23
N THR A 61 17.85 7.65 6.65
CA THR A 61 18.59 8.92 6.48
C THR A 61 17.79 9.93 5.66
N VAL A 62 17.16 9.49 4.56
CA VAL A 62 16.31 10.37 3.75
C VAL A 62 15.11 10.88 4.57
N ALA A 63 14.46 10.01 5.33
CA ALA A 63 13.33 10.37 6.18
C ALA A 63 13.71 11.42 7.21
N GLU A 64 14.86 11.26 7.88
CA GLU A 64 15.37 12.22 8.85
C GLU A 64 15.66 13.60 8.23
N GLU A 65 16.31 13.62 7.07
CA GLU A 65 16.59 14.86 6.36
C GLU A 65 15.30 15.56 5.90
N LEU A 66 14.33 14.81 5.36
CA LEU A 66 13.02 15.35 4.98
C LEU A 66 12.29 15.92 6.20
N ARG A 67 12.34 15.20 7.33
CA ARG A 67 11.71 15.60 8.58
C ARG A 67 12.31 16.88 9.15
N ALA A 68 13.63 16.97 9.19
CA ALA A 68 14.33 18.14 9.74
C ALA A 68 14.15 19.40 8.90
N ASN A 69 13.91 19.25 7.60
CA ASN A 69 13.93 20.36 6.65
C ASN A 69 12.55 20.76 6.12
N SER A 70 11.46 20.15 6.59
CA SER A 70 10.13 20.35 6.03
C SER A 70 9.09 20.61 7.09
N ASP A 71 8.16 21.52 6.78
CA ASP A 71 6.91 21.68 7.51
C ASP A 71 5.82 20.79 6.86
N LEU A 72 5.93 20.56 5.54
CA LEU A 72 5.02 19.78 4.73
C LEU A 72 5.78 18.95 3.70
N VAL A 73 5.44 17.67 3.59
CA VAL A 73 5.94 16.74 2.59
C VAL A 73 4.79 16.26 1.73
N VAL A 74 4.90 16.42 0.42
CA VAL A 74 3.91 15.93 -0.54
C VAL A 74 4.34 14.55 -1.02
N VAL A 75 3.48 13.55 -0.86
CA VAL A 75 3.63 12.25 -1.51
C VAL A 75 2.86 12.29 -2.81
N ALA A 76 3.58 12.27 -3.94
CA ALA A 76 3.03 12.24 -5.27
C ALA A 76 3.10 10.82 -5.86
N ALA A 77 1.95 10.19 -6.08
CA ALA A 77 1.84 8.82 -6.59
C ALA A 77 0.45 8.59 -7.22
N SER A 78 0.21 7.43 -7.82
CA SER A 78 -1.11 7.03 -8.32
C SER A 78 -1.38 5.54 -8.10
N GLY A 79 -2.67 5.16 -8.04
CA GLY A 79 -3.10 3.77 -7.89
C GLY A 79 -2.64 3.10 -6.57
N ALA A 80 -2.19 1.85 -6.66
CA ALA A 80 -1.84 1.04 -5.49
C ALA A 80 -0.76 1.66 -4.58
N SER A 81 0.26 2.31 -5.16
CA SER A 81 1.35 2.87 -4.35
C SER A 81 0.86 4.04 -3.50
N MET A 82 -0.02 4.87 -4.07
CA MET A 82 -0.69 5.96 -3.36
C MET A 82 -1.55 5.42 -2.21
N LEU A 83 -2.44 4.47 -2.54
CA LEU A 83 -3.34 3.87 -1.56
C LEU A 83 -2.58 3.16 -0.43
N ALA A 84 -1.50 2.43 -0.74
CA ALA A 84 -0.69 1.75 0.25
C ALA A 84 0.04 2.74 1.17
N ALA A 85 0.68 3.78 0.61
CA ALA A 85 1.35 4.82 1.38
C ALA A 85 0.38 5.53 2.33
N ARG A 86 -0.83 5.83 1.84
CA ARG A 86 -1.87 6.47 2.64
C ARG A 86 -2.45 5.55 3.71
N ALA A 87 -2.76 4.30 3.36
CA ALA A 87 -3.20 3.27 4.30
C ALA A 87 -2.21 3.09 5.45
N MET A 88 -0.92 2.98 5.11
CA MET A 88 0.16 2.86 6.07
C MET A 88 0.23 4.07 6.99
N LEU A 89 0.23 5.28 6.42
CA LEU A 89 0.30 6.49 7.24
C LEU A 89 -0.91 6.63 8.16
N GLU A 90 -2.14 6.51 7.65
CA GLU A 90 -3.34 6.74 8.44
C GLU A 90 -3.57 5.65 9.50
N ALA A 91 -3.13 4.40 9.26
CA ALA A 91 -3.20 3.32 10.23
C ALA A 91 -2.33 3.57 11.48
N PHE A 92 -1.17 4.19 11.30
CA PHE A 92 -0.16 4.35 12.36
C PHE A 92 -0.01 5.78 12.89
N ALA A 93 -0.38 6.79 12.11
CA ALA A 93 -0.30 8.18 12.53
C ALA A 93 -1.37 8.53 13.59
N PRO A 94 -1.10 9.52 14.45
CA PRO A 94 -2.13 10.06 15.34
C PRO A 94 -3.34 10.55 14.55
N VAL A 95 -4.56 10.25 15.02
CA VAL A 95 -5.83 10.59 14.36
C VAL A 95 -5.94 12.09 14.04
N LEU A 96 -5.37 12.95 14.90
CA LEU A 96 -5.41 14.40 14.73
C LEU A 96 -4.37 14.92 13.71
N GLY A 97 -3.55 14.04 13.13
CA GLY A 97 -2.54 14.40 12.12
C GLY A 97 -1.44 15.31 12.65
N TRP A 98 -1.26 15.37 13.97
CA TRP A 98 -0.26 16.20 14.65
C TRP A 98 1.12 15.54 14.59
N HIS A 99 1.65 15.42 13.37
CA HIS A 99 3.05 15.10 13.13
C HIS A 99 3.69 16.19 12.29
N THR A 100 4.98 16.36 12.45
CA THR A 100 5.78 17.28 11.64
C THR A 100 6.88 16.49 10.95
N PRO A 101 7.03 16.60 9.63
CA PRO A 101 6.20 17.37 8.69
C PRO A 101 4.80 16.80 8.55
N ARG A 102 3.85 17.66 8.18
CA ARG A 102 2.54 17.21 7.69
C ARG A 102 2.74 16.46 6.37
N ILE A 103 1.93 15.44 6.12
CA ILE A 103 1.95 14.68 4.86
C ILE A 103 0.67 14.98 4.10
N VAL A 104 0.80 15.27 2.80
CA VAL A 104 -0.33 15.44 1.89
C VAL A 104 -0.10 14.56 0.66
N PHE A 105 -1.16 13.98 0.14
CA PHE A 105 -1.15 13.11 -1.02
C PHE A 105 -1.70 13.84 -2.24
N LEU A 106 -1.00 13.76 -3.38
CA LEU A 106 -1.41 14.33 -4.67
C LEU A 106 -0.98 13.39 -5.82
N GLY A 107 -1.42 13.66 -7.05
CA GLY A 107 -0.94 12.95 -8.25
C GLY A 107 -1.82 11.79 -8.73
N ASP A 108 -3.01 11.64 -8.15
CA ASP A 108 -4.06 10.70 -8.56
C ASP A 108 -5.24 11.38 -9.27
N HIS A 109 -5.14 12.68 -9.58
CA HIS A 109 -6.15 13.46 -10.29
C HIS A 109 -5.54 14.52 -11.22
N LEU A 110 -6.36 15.06 -12.13
CA LEU A 110 -6.02 16.20 -13.00
C LEU A 110 -6.72 17.52 -12.62
N SER A 111 -7.40 17.58 -11.46
CA SER A 111 -8.02 18.83 -11.01
C SER A 111 -6.99 19.94 -10.87
N THR A 112 -7.12 20.96 -11.72
CA THR A 112 -6.30 22.17 -11.70
C THR A 112 -6.57 22.98 -10.44
N ASP A 113 -7.85 23.05 -10.03
CA ASP A 113 -8.29 23.82 -8.86
C ASP A 113 -7.62 23.29 -7.59
N VAL A 114 -7.55 21.95 -7.42
CA VAL A 114 -6.86 21.35 -6.26
C VAL A 114 -5.35 21.65 -6.28
N LEU A 115 -4.71 21.64 -7.46
CA LEU A 115 -3.28 21.96 -7.58
C LEU A 115 -3.01 23.45 -7.33
N GLU A 116 -3.91 24.33 -7.77
CA GLU A 116 -3.84 25.77 -7.52
C GLU A 116 -4.08 26.07 -6.04
N ASP A 117 -5.13 25.52 -5.44
CA ASP A 117 -5.44 25.62 -4.02
C ASP A 117 -4.27 25.13 -3.17
N PHE A 118 -3.66 24.00 -3.55
CA PHE A 118 -2.44 23.52 -2.92
C PHE A 118 -1.32 24.57 -3.01
N ALA A 119 -1.02 25.08 -4.20
CA ALA A 119 0.05 26.04 -4.43
C ALA A 119 -0.16 27.36 -3.66
N LEU A 120 -1.40 27.81 -3.49
CA LEU A 120 -1.76 28.98 -2.71
C LEU A 120 -1.71 28.71 -1.19
N SER A 121 -2.19 27.54 -0.75
CA SER A 121 -2.31 27.18 0.67
C SER A 121 -0.98 26.88 1.36
N VAL A 122 0.05 26.47 0.61
CA VAL A 122 1.38 26.14 1.18
C VAL A 122 2.13 27.36 1.73
N GLY A 123 1.64 28.59 1.51
CA GLY A 123 2.12 29.81 2.19
C GLY A 123 3.65 29.92 2.25
N LYS A 124 4.22 30.00 3.46
CA LYS A 124 5.68 30.03 3.72
C LYS A 124 6.26 28.68 4.20
N ALA A 125 5.47 27.61 4.20
CA ALA A 125 5.89 26.29 4.69
C ALA A 125 7.13 25.76 3.95
N LYS A 126 8.05 25.12 4.66
CA LYS A 126 9.17 24.41 4.03
C LYS A 126 8.65 23.14 3.38
N LEU A 127 8.75 23.09 2.06
CA LEU A 127 8.23 22.01 1.23
C LEU A 127 9.30 21.00 0.82
N SER A 128 8.88 19.75 0.77
CA SER A 128 9.57 18.62 0.15
C SER A 128 8.57 17.71 -0.55
N ALA A 129 9.05 16.85 -1.45
CA ALA A 129 8.20 15.90 -2.17
C ALA A 129 8.84 14.51 -2.25
N ILE A 130 8.01 13.48 -2.10
CA ILE A 130 8.32 12.09 -2.42
C ILE A 130 7.50 11.73 -3.65
N ILE A 131 8.14 11.53 -4.80
CA ILE A 131 7.46 11.20 -6.05
C ILE A 131 7.71 9.73 -6.35
N CYS A 132 6.65 8.94 -6.43
CA CYS A 132 6.73 7.51 -6.62
C CYS A 132 6.08 7.04 -7.92
N SER A 133 6.83 6.29 -8.72
CA SER A 133 6.25 5.44 -9.78
C SER A 133 7.09 4.20 -10.01
N TYR A 134 6.44 3.03 -10.03
CA TYR A 134 7.07 1.74 -10.29
C TYR A 134 7.09 1.32 -11.76
N GLY A 135 6.49 2.13 -12.63
CA GLY A 135 6.55 2.01 -14.09
C GLY A 135 6.73 3.37 -14.74
N ASP A 136 6.11 3.56 -15.90
CA ASP A 136 5.98 4.88 -16.49
C ASP A 136 4.98 5.70 -15.65
N PRO A 137 5.29 6.96 -15.34
CA PRO A 137 4.38 7.81 -14.59
C PRO A 137 3.11 8.05 -15.39
N SER A 138 1.96 8.01 -14.72
CA SER A 138 0.70 8.43 -15.31
C SER A 138 0.70 9.93 -15.61
N ILE A 139 -0.25 10.40 -16.41
CA ILE A 139 -0.33 11.82 -16.79
C ILE A 139 -0.55 12.69 -15.53
N GLU A 140 -1.41 12.23 -14.62
CA GLU A 140 -1.70 12.86 -13.32
C GLU A 140 -0.42 13.09 -12.51
N LEU A 141 0.38 12.04 -12.40
CA LEU A 141 1.64 12.08 -11.67
C LEU A 141 2.67 12.97 -12.38
N ALA A 142 2.77 12.90 -13.70
CA ALA A 142 3.70 13.71 -14.47
C ALA A 142 3.38 15.22 -14.36
N VAL A 143 2.10 15.59 -14.43
CA VAL A 143 1.66 16.98 -14.22
C VAL A 143 1.96 17.44 -12.80
N THR A 144 1.57 16.63 -11.81
CA THR A 144 1.79 16.95 -10.39
C THR A 144 3.29 17.09 -10.08
N GLN A 145 4.13 16.21 -10.62
CA GLN A 145 5.59 16.29 -10.46
C GLN A 145 6.13 17.63 -10.97
N ARG A 146 5.71 18.06 -12.17
CA ARG A 146 6.18 19.32 -12.77
C ARG A 146 5.76 20.53 -11.93
N VAL A 147 4.53 20.54 -11.44
CA VAL A 147 4.02 21.61 -10.56
C VAL A 147 4.81 21.64 -9.25
N LEU A 148 4.99 20.49 -8.59
CA LEU A 148 5.74 20.40 -7.33
C LEU A 148 7.21 20.80 -7.51
N ALA A 149 7.86 20.35 -8.58
CA ALA A 149 9.24 20.71 -8.88
C ALA A 149 9.39 22.22 -9.05
N ASP A 150 8.48 22.87 -9.76
CA ASP A 150 8.50 24.32 -9.95
C ASP A 150 8.24 25.08 -8.65
N VAL A 151 7.23 24.66 -7.86
CA VAL A 151 6.91 25.29 -6.56
C VAL A 151 8.09 25.17 -5.59
N ILE A 152 8.69 23.97 -5.46
CA ILE A 152 9.83 23.72 -4.56
C ILE A 152 11.05 24.52 -5.04
N ARG A 153 11.33 24.53 -6.34
CA ARG A 153 12.47 25.28 -6.91
C ARG A 153 12.33 26.79 -6.74
N ARG A 154 11.16 27.36 -7.02
CA ARG A 154 10.91 28.81 -6.81
C ARG A 154 11.07 29.21 -5.35
N ARG A 155 10.74 28.29 -4.43
CA ARG A 155 10.79 28.53 -2.98
C ARG A 155 12.18 28.41 -2.39
N HIS A 156 12.91 27.36 -2.74
CA HIS A 156 14.17 27.00 -2.07
C HIS A 156 15.41 27.17 -2.94
N GLY A 157 15.22 27.45 -4.24
CA GLY A 157 16.29 27.47 -5.22
C GLY A 157 16.67 26.06 -5.72
N LEU A 158 17.54 26.04 -6.73
CA LEU A 158 17.90 24.81 -7.46
C LEU A 158 18.58 23.77 -6.57
N ALA A 159 19.63 24.16 -5.84
CA ALA A 159 20.43 23.23 -5.05
C ALA A 159 19.63 22.54 -3.94
N GLU A 160 18.74 23.29 -3.28
CA GLU A 160 17.87 22.73 -2.25
C GLU A 160 16.73 21.89 -2.84
N SER A 161 16.21 22.26 -4.01
CA SER A 161 15.16 21.47 -4.67
C SER A 161 15.60 20.03 -4.96
N GLN A 162 16.86 19.84 -5.36
CA GLN A 162 17.46 18.54 -5.64
C GLN A 162 17.50 17.61 -4.41
N ARG A 163 17.62 18.20 -3.21
CA ARG A 163 17.64 17.47 -1.93
C ARG A 163 16.22 17.23 -1.38
N ARG A 164 15.31 18.16 -1.67
CA ARG A 164 13.93 18.16 -1.16
C ARG A 164 12.99 17.29 -1.96
N ILE A 165 13.35 16.97 -3.20
CA ILE A 165 12.60 16.08 -4.08
C ILE A 165 13.27 14.71 -4.08
N VAL A 166 12.53 13.70 -3.63
CA VAL A 166 12.98 12.31 -3.58
C VAL A 166 12.14 11.51 -4.57
N LEU A 167 12.80 10.95 -5.57
CA LEU A 167 12.19 10.02 -6.50
C LEU A 167 12.27 8.60 -5.92
N VAL A 168 11.18 7.85 -5.99
CA VAL A 168 11.13 6.42 -5.64
C VAL A 168 10.61 5.67 -6.86
N SER A 169 11.39 4.73 -7.39
CA SER A 169 10.96 3.97 -8.56
C SER A 169 11.43 2.54 -8.56
N GLY A 170 10.91 1.77 -9.51
CA GLY A 170 11.45 0.47 -9.87
C GLY A 170 12.77 0.62 -10.60
N GLU A 171 13.62 -0.39 -10.52
CA GLU A 171 14.88 -0.46 -11.27
C GLU A 171 14.70 -0.36 -12.79
N ASP A 172 13.52 -0.71 -13.31
CA ASP A 172 13.21 -0.65 -14.74
C ASP A 172 12.54 0.67 -15.17
N SER A 173 12.28 1.61 -14.25
CA SER A 173 11.56 2.86 -14.58
C SER A 173 12.45 3.86 -15.32
N ARG A 174 12.40 3.85 -16.66
CA ARG A 174 13.22 4.74 -17.49
C ARG A 174 12.92 6.22 -17.25
N ALA A 175 11.65 6.59 -17.15
CA ALA A 175 11.24 8.00 -17.05
C ALA A 175 11.79 8.67 -15.78
N LEU A 176 11.62 8.07 -14.60
CA LEU A 176 12.14 8.64 -13.35
C LEU A 176 13.67 8.54 -13.27
N HIS A 177 14.29 7.54 -13.90
CA HIS A 177 15.75 7.45 -13.98
C HIS A 177 16.36 8.62 -14.76
N GLU A 178 15.80 8.94 -15.93
CA GLU A 178 16.27 10.06 -16.73
C GLU A 178 15.96 11.40 -16.04
N LEU A 179 14.80 11.52 -15.39
CA LEU A 179 14.47 12.69 -14.57
C LEU A 179 15.47 12.89 -13.42
N ALA A 180 15.81 11.82 -12.68
CA ALA A 180 16.79 11.87 -11.60
C ALA A 180 18.15 12.35 -12.09
N LYS A 181 18.61 11.85 -13.24
CA LYS A 181 19.89 12.24 -13.85
C LYS A 181 19.88 13.69 -14.33
N LEU A 182 18.81 14.09 -15.01
CA LEU A 182 18.68 15.41 -15.62
C LEU A 182 18.58 16.51 -14.57
N GLU A 183 17.73 16.31 -13.56
CA GLU A 183 17.43 17.34 -12.56
C GLU A 183 18.31 17.21 -11.31
N GLY A 184 19.02 16.10 -11.13
CA GLY A 184 19.91 15.86 -9.99
C GLY A 184 19.18 15.46 -8.70
N HIS A 185 17.95 14.98 -8.81
CA HIS A 185 17.14 14.58 -7.65
C HIS A 185 17.68 13.33 -6.99
N ARG A 186 17.51 13.26 -5.66
CA ARG A 186 17.75 12.02 -4.92
C ARG A 186 16.82 10.92 -5.43
N HIS A 187 17.37 9.73 -5.65
CA HIS A 187 16.62 8.62 -6.22
C HIS A 187 16.82 7.31 -5.46
N LEU A 188 15.71 6.77 -4.93
CA LEU A 188 15.63 5.46 -4.28
C LEU A 188 15.06 4.45 -5.27
N LYS A 189 15.88 3.47 -5.63
CA LYS A 189 15.50 2.37 -6.52
C LYS A 189 15.06 1.20 -5.68
N VAL A 190 13.90 0.63 -6.03
CA VAL A 190 13.40 -0.61 -5.43
C VAL A 190 13.65 -1.74 -6.42
N PRO A 191 14.34 -2.82 -5.99
CA PRO A 191 14.55 -3.99 -6.84
C PRO A 191 13.20 -4.66 -7.08
N LEU A 192 12.61 -4.44 -8.26
CA LEU A 192 11.27 -4.92 -8.57
C LEU A 192 11.35 -6.04 -9.59
N ARG A 193 11.17 -7.27 -9.11
CA ARG A 193 10.62 -8.36 -9.94
C ARG A 193 9.10 -8.36 -9.90
N ALA A 194 8.50 -7.84 -8.82
CA ALA A 194 7.07 -7.69 -8.66
C ALA A 194 6.55 -6.43 -9.32
N LYS A 195 5.43 -6.53 -10.03
CA LYS A 195 4.70 -5.40 -10.61
C LYS A 195 3.28 -5.37 -10.05
N GLY A 196 2.68 -4.18 -10.02
CA GLY A 196 1.25 -4.02 -9.76
C GLY A 196 0.89 -3.79 -8.29
N GLN A 197 -0.31 -4.23 -7.92
CA GLN A 197 -0.99 -3.84 -6.67
C GLN A 197 -0.33 -4.32 -5.36
N TYR A 198 0.60 -5.27 -5.43
CA TYR A 198 1.19 -5.94 -4.26
C TYR A 198 2.40 -5.23 -3.64
N LEU A 199 2.69 -3.97 -4.02
CA LEU A 199 3.90 -3.23 -3.62
C LEU A 199 3.76 -2.43 -2.31
N GLY A 200 2.93 -2.91 -1.38
CA GLY A 200 2.60 -2.20 -0.14
C GLY A 200 3.69 -2.18 0.94
N LEU A 201 4.80 -2.91 0.78
CA LEU A 201 5.92 -2.96 1.75
C LEU A 201 7.24 -2.54 1.11
N THR A 202 7.18 -1.48 0.30
CA THR A 202 8.31 -0.91 -0.42
C THR A 202 8.71 0.44 0.17
N ALA A 203 9.85 0.99 -0.27
CA ALA A 203 10.30 2.32 0.17
C ALA A 203 9.26 3.42 -0.10
N ALA A 204 8.41 3.29 -1.13
CA ALA A 204 7.36 4.27 -1.41
C ALA A 204 6.29 4.34 -0.32
N THR A 205 6.01 3.21 0.33
CA THR A 205 5.02 3.13 1.41
C THR A 205 5.63 3.45 2.77
N LEU A 206 6.87 3.01 3.00
CA LEU A 206 7.54 3.15 4.30
C LEU A 206 8.22 4.51 4.49
N LEU A 207 8.71 5.15 3.42
CA LEU A 207 9.39 6.45 3.54
C LEU A 207 8.46 7.57 4.05
N PRO A 208 7.20 7.72 3.56
CA PRO A 208 6.27 8.70 4.13
C PRO A 208 6.03 8.49 5.62
N LEU A 209 5.86 7.24 6.07
CA LEU A 209 5.69 6.91 7.49
C LEU A 209 6.94 7.25 8.31
N ALA A 210 8.12 6.85 7.84
CA ALA A 210 9.39 7.18 8.50
C ALA A 210 9.62 8.69 8.60
N THR A 211 9.17 9.45 7.59
CA THR A 211 9.32 10.90 7.54
C THR A 211 8.52 11.60 8.64
N THR A 212 7.42 11.01 9.14
CA THR A 212 6.67 11.55 10.29
C THR A 212 7.30 11.19 11.64
N GLY A 213 8.37 10.39 11.63
CA GLY A 213 9.07 9.92 12.83
C GLY A 213 8.56 8.61 13.40
N ILE A 214 7.65 7.93 12.70
CA ILE A 214 7.19 6.59 13.08
C ILE A 214 8.15 5.56 12.48
N ASP A 215 8.67 4.66 13.31
CA ASP A 215 9.57 3.59 12.85
C ASP A 215 8.80 2.52 12.04
N PRO A 216 9.10 2.32 10.74
CA PRO A 216 8.45 1.28 9.94
C PRO A 216 9.03 -0.12 10.17
N THR A 217 10.11 -0.28 10.96
CA THR A 217 10.77 -1.58 11.19
C THR A 217 9.80 -2.66 11.68
N PRO A 218 8.94 -2.41 12.70
CA PRO A 218 8.03 -3.43 13.21
C PRO A 218 7.02 -3.92 12.18
N VAL A 219 6.57 -3.05 11.26
CA VAL A 219 5.66 -3.42 10.17
C VAL A 219 6.32 -4.42 9.23
N LEU A 220 7.56 -4.11 8.82
CA LEU A 220 8.32 -4.96 7.91
C LEU A 220 8.69 -6.29 8.57
N GLU A 221 9.09 -6.28 9.84
CA GLU A 221 9.37 -7.50 10.62
C GLU A 221 8.14 -8.37 10.82
N GLY A 222 6.98 -7.77 11.11
CA GLY A 222 5.70 -8.46 11.19
C GLY A 222 5.35 -9.17 9.89
N ALA A 223 5.48 -8.47 8.76
CA ALA A 223 5.24 -9.04 7.43
C ALA A 223 6.21 -10.19 7.10
N ARG A 224 7.51 -10.04 7.41
CA ARG A 224 8.51 -11.10 7.24
C ARG A 224 8.22 -12.32 8.11
N SER A 225 7.81 -12.09 9.36
CA SER A 225 7.43 -13.16 10.28
C SER A 225 6.22 -13.91 9.76
N LEU A 226 5.19 -13.20 9.30
CA LEU A 226 3.99 -13.80 8.73
C LEU A 226 4.32 -14.64 7.50
N ALA A 227 5.05 -14.07 6.53
CA ALA A 227 5.45 -14.77 5.31
C ALA A 227 6.24 -16.06 5.62
N ARG A 228 7.19 -16.01 6.56
CA ARG A 228 7.96 -17.20 7.00
C ARG A 228 7.13 -18.24 7.75
N SER A 229 6.11 -17.81 8.49
CA SER A 229 5.21 -18.75 9.18
C SER A 229 4.30 -19.47 8.20
N MET A 230 3.75 -18.74 7.22
CA MET A 230 2.86 -19.28 6.20
C MET A 230 3.56 -20.29 5.29
N ASP A 231 4.84 -20.07 4.99
CA ASP A 231 5.67 -20.99 4.18
C ASP A 231 5.92 -22.35 4.85
N LYS A 232 5.72 -22.45 6.17
CA LYS A 232 5.96 -23.68 6.95
C LYS A 232 4.69 -24.41 7.35
N GLN A 233 3.53 -23.81 7.12
CA GLN A 233 2.24 -24.38 7.48
C GLN A 233 1.71 -25.24 6.33
N PRO A 234 1.15 -26.42 6.61
CA PRO A 234 0.28 -27.11 5.66
C PRO A 234 -0.82 -26.16 5.16
N ILE A 235 -1.27 -26.37 3.92
CA ILE A 235 -2.29 -25.50 3.29
C ILE A 235 -3.57 -25.48 4.11
N GLU A 236 -3.91 -26.61 4.74
CA GLU A 236 -5.10 -26.79 5.57
C GLU A 236 -5.06 -25.94 6.84
N ASP A 237 -3.86 -25.63 7.36
CA ASP A 237 -3.64 -24.87 8.60
C ASP A 237 -3.24 -23.41 8.33
N ASN A 238 -3.16 -23.01 7.06
CA ASN A 238 -2.67 -21.70 6.65
C ASN A 238 -3.85 -20.72 6.47
N ASP A 239 -3.91 -19.73 7.37
CA ASP A 239 -5.00 -18.74 7.41
C ASP A 239 -5.19 -18.00 6.07
N CYS A 240 -4.10 -17.67 5.36
CA CYS A 240 -4.20 -16.97 4.06
C CYS A 240 -4.87 -17.83 2.99
N PHE A 241 -4.55 -19.14 2.96
CA PHE A 241 -5.20 -20.07 2.03
C PHE A 241 -6.64 -20.34 2.42
N GLN A 242 -6.93 -20.52 3.70
CA GLN A 242 -8.31 -20.69 4.18
C GLN A 242 -9.19 -19.48 3.80
N PHE A 243 -8.67 -18.25 3.97
CA PHE A 243 -9.37 -17.04 3.54
C PHE A 243 -9.60 -17.00 2.02
N ALA A 244 -8.56 -17.29 1.23
CA ALA A 244 -8.69 -17.31 -0.24
C ALA A 244 -9.69 -18.37 -0.72
N ALA A 245 -9.66 -19.57 -0.13
CA ALA A 245 -10.57 -20.66 -0.45
C ALA A 245 -12.02 -20.32 -0.10
N ALA A 246 -12.24 -19.75 1.10
CA ALA A 246 -13.57 -19.34 1.52
C ALA A 246 -14.17 -18.28 0.60
N ARG A 247 -13.37 -17.29 0.17
CA ARG A 247 -13.80 -16.27 -0.79
C ARG A 247 -14.22 -16.88 -2.12
N GLU A 248 -13.47 -17.85 -2.63
CA GLU A 248 -13.78 -18.53 -3.89
C GLU A 248 -15.09 -19.33 -3.83
N ILE A 249 -15.32 -20.09 -2.75
CA ILE A 249 -16.56 -20.87 -2.57
C ILE A 249 -17.75 -19.94 -2.47
N LEU A 250 -17.70 -18.98 -1.54
CA LEU A 250 -18.81 -18.06 -1.30
C LEU A 250 -19.14 -17.26 -2.56
N TRP A 251 -18.11 -16.90 -3.34
CA TRP A 251 -18.33 -16.28 -4.63
C TRP A 251 -19.01 -17.21 -5.65
N GLY A 252 -18.58 -18.46 -5.74
CA GLY A 252 -19.22 -19.49 -6.57
C GLY A 252 -20.70 -19.69 -6.21
N ASP A 253 -21.06 -19.45 -4.95
CA ASP A 253 -22.43 -19.45 -4.42
C ASP A 253 -23.18 -18.11 -4.60
N GLY A 254 -22.65 -17.22 -5.44
CA GLY A 254 -23.24 -15.91 -5.75
C GLY A 254 -23.08 -14.86 -4.65
N LYS A 255 -22.29 -15.10 -3.59
CA LYS A 255 -22.15 -14.14 -2.49
C LYS A 255 -21.21 -13.00 -2.83
N CYS A 256 -21.59 -11.79 -2.44
CA CYS A 256 -20.73 -10.61 -2.50
C CYS A 256 -19.88 -10.49 -1.23
N GLU A 257 -18.64 -9.99 -1.38
CA GLU A 257 -17.75 -9.72 -0.25
C GLU A 257 -17.80 -8.24 0.18
N CYS A 258 -17.85 -8.03 1.49
CA CYS A 258 -17.75 -6.72 2.13
C CYS A 258 -16.70 -6.74 3.23
N LEU A 259 -15.64 -5.93 3.10
CA LEU A 259 -14.66 -5.74 4.16
C LEU A 259 -15.15 -4.68 5.15
N THR A 260 -15.33 -5.06 6.42
CA THR A 260 -15.72 -4.15 7.50
C THR A 260 -14.55 -3.92 8.46
N LEU A 261 -14.25 -2.65 8.70
CA LEU A 261 -13.13 -2.24 9.56
C LEU A 261 -13.67 -1.36 10.70
N PRO A 262 -13.51 -1.76 11.98
CA PRO A 262 -14.11 -1.05 13.10
C PRO A 262 -13.32 0.20 13.54
N ASP A 263 -12.07 0.33 13.11
CA ASP A 263 -11.23 1.48 13.42
C ASP A 263 -11.19 2.44 12.23
N PRO A 264 -11.55 3.73 12.40
CA PRO A 264 -11.51 4.72 11.32
C PRO A 264 -10.14 4.89 10.68
N ARG A 265 -9.05 4.63 11.42
CA ARG A 265 -7.67 4.68 10.89
C ARG A 265 -7.40 3.66 9.79
N LEU A 266 -8.23 2.62 9.71
CA LEU A 266 -8.13 1.58 8.70
C LEU A 266 -8.95 1.87 7.44
N HIS A 267 -9.59 3.04 7.33
CA HIS A 267 -10.37 3.40 6.13
C HIS A 267 -9.58 3.22 4.83
N TRP A 268 -8.39 3.82 4.73
CA TRP A 268 -7.55 3.69 3.54
C TRP A 268 -6.92 2.32 3.37
N PHE A 269 -6.79 1.55 4.45
CA PHE A 269 -6.45 0.13 4.33
C PHE A 269 -7.55 -0.64 3.59
N GLY A 270 -8.82 -0.34 3.87
CA GLY A 270 -9.95 -0.88 3.12
C GLY A 270 -9.94 -0.46 1.64
N GLU A 271 -9.66 0.82 1.34
CA GLU A 271 -9.53 1.31 -0.03
C GLU A 271 -8.37 0.63 -0.79
N TRP A 272 -7.22 0.49 -0.14
CA TRP A 272 -6.07 -0.24 -0.68
C TRP A 272 -6.39 -1.72 -0.91
N TRP A 273 -7.02 -2.39 0.06
CA TRP A 273 -7.43 -3.79 -0.07
C TRP A 273 -8.41 -3.97 -1.21
N ARG A 274 -9.38 -3.06 -1.39
CA ARG A 274 -10.31 -3.08 -2.52
C ARG A 274 -9.56 -2.97 -3.85
N TYR A 275 -8.55 -2.11 -3.93
CA TYR A 275 -7.68 -2.00 -5.10
C TYR A 275 -6.82 -3.26 -5.32
N VAL A 276 -6.37 -3.93 -4.26
CA VAL A 276 -5.54 -5.14 -4.38
C VAL A 276 -6.37 -6.34 -4.82
N CYS A 277 -7.57 -6.49 -4.30
CA CYS A 277 -8.45 -7.63 -4.56
C CYS A 277 -9.39 -7.41 -5.76
N GLY A 278 -9.55 -6.17 -6.23
CA GLY A 278 -10.42 -5.82 -7.36
C GLY A 278 -9.93 -6.29 -8.73
N PRO A 279 -8.72 -5.91 -9.18
CA PRO A 279 -8.23 -6.20 -10.54
C PRO A 279 -7.80 -7.65 -10.76
N SER A 280 -7.57 -8.42 -9.68
CA SER A 280 -7.10 -9.81 -9.78
C SER A 280 -8.11 -10.77 -10.43
N SER A 281 -9.30 -10.27 -10.73
CA SER A 281 -10.38 -11.04 -11.33
C SER A 281 -11.43 -10.06 -11.84
N GLN A 282 -11.77 -10.11 -13.12
CA GLN A 282 -13.05 -9.56 -13.60
C GLN A 282 -14.26 -10.23 -12.89
N ALA A 283 -14.02 -11.24 -12.04
CA ALA A 283 -14.99 -12.07 -11.37
C ALA A 283 -14.98 -12.03 -9.82
N LEU A 284 -14.03 -11.47 -9.06
CA LEU A 284 -14.04 -11.51 -7.57
C LEU A 284 -13.74 -10.15 -6.92
N ALA A 285 -14.06 -9.05 -7.61
CA ALA A 285 -13.81 -7.74 -7.04
C ALA A 285 -14.65 -7.56 -5.75
N PRO A 286 -14.03 -7.21 -4.61
CA PRO A 286 -14.81 -6.87 -3.45
C PRO A 286 -15.73 -5.70 -3.78
N HIS A 287 -17.02 -5.90 -3.53
CA HIS A 287 -18.05 -4.96 -3.95
C HIS A 287 -17.96 -3.67 -3.13
N ALA A 288 -17.48 -3.78 -1.89
CA ALA A 288 -17.14 -2.63 -1.07
C ALA A 288 -16.18 -2.97 0.07
N ALA A 289 -15.47 -1.95 0.52
CA ALA A 289 -14.76 -1.93 1.79
C ALA A 289 -15.23 -0.68 2.53
N PHE A 290 -15.66 -0.83 3.79
CA PHE A 290 -16.15 0.28 4.58
C PHE A 290 -15.50 0.28 5.96
N ALA A 291 -14.95 1.43 6.34
CA ALA A 291 -14.73 1.72 7.75
C ALA A 291 -16.02 2.29 8.34
N ASN A 292 -16.48 1.74 9.46
CA ASN A 292 -17.60 2.28 10.25
C ASN A 292 -18.95 2.44 9.52
N SER A 293 -19.39 1.46 8.73
CA SER A 293 -20.67 1.52 7.99
C SER A 293 -21.92 1.13 8.78
N TRP A 294 -21.81 0.94 10.10
CA TRP A 294 -22.90 0.46 10.97
C TRP A 294 -24.18 1.31 10.86
N THR A 295 -24.09 2.62 10.70
CA THR A 295 -25.28 3.48 10.65
C THR A 295 -25.82 3.72 9.25
N THR A 296 -25.05 3.39 8.20
CA THR A 296 -25.38 3.72 6.81
C THR A 296 -25.78 2.48 6.02
N HIS A 297 -25.00 1.41 6.11
CA HIS A 297 -25.19 0.22 5.27
C HIS A 297 -25.71 -1.00 6.05
N GLN A 298 -25.69 -0.97 7.39
CA GLN A 298 -26.17 -2.11 8.19
C GLN A 298 -27.62 -2.49 7.88
N ARG A 299 -28.50 -1.52 7.61
CA ARG A 299 -29.89 -1.81 7.21
C ARG A 299 -29.96 -2.57 5.90
N LEU A 300 -29.07 -2.27 4.95
CA LEU A 300 -28.94 -2.99 3.70
C LEU A 300 -28.37 -4.40 3.94
N TYR A 301 -27.41 -4.57 4.84
CA TYR A 301 -26.88 -5.92 5.14
C TYR A 301 -27.88 -6.81 5.88
N LEU A 302 -28.71 -6.24 6.75
CA LEU A 302 -29.69 -6.99 7.53
C LEU A 302 -31.00 -7.26 6.76
N ASN A 303 -31.44 -6.33 5.91
CA ASN A 303 -32.76 -6.37 5.28
C ASN A 303 -32.73 -6.17 3.76
N GLY A 304 -31.55 -6.06 3.16
CA GLY A 304 -31.38 -5.93 1.72
C GLY A 304 -31.60 -7.26 1.00
N PRO A 305 -31.60 -7.23 -0.34
CA PRO A 305 -31.69 -8.44 -1.14
C PRO A 305 -30.51 -9.37 -0.82
N ALA A 306 -30.80 -10.64 -0.57
CA ALA A 306 -29.78 -11.67 -0.64
C ALA A 306 -29.42 -11.83 -2.13
N PRO A 307 -28.13 -11.80 -2.51
CA PRO A 307 -27.76 -12.08 -3.89
C PRO A 307 -28.24 -13.50 -4.24
N GLU A 308 -29.01 -13.58 -5.34
CA GLU A 308 -29.55 -14.83 -5.91
C GLU A 308 -28.45 -15.67 -6.57
#